data_AF-A0A4V0HYG0-F1
#
_entry.id   AF-A0A4V0HYG0-F1
#
_cell.length_a   1.000
_cell.length_b   1.000
_cell.length_c   1.000
_cell.angle_alpha   90.00
_cell.angle_beta   90.00
_cell.angle_gamma   90.00
#
_symmetry.space_group_name_H-M   'P 1'
#
loop_
_entity.id
_entity.type
_entity.pdbx_description
1 polymer ?
#
loop_
_entity_poly.entity_id
_entity_poly.type
_entity_poly.pdbx_seq_one_letter_code
_entity_poly.pdbx_strand_id
1 'polypeptide(L)' 'MFISDPTVLMHETESPAIDATEARWAAEYLSLILNQLDPSSPVTMVLTQARRELTSLAQSGTEAPRLRIAA' A
#
# COMPACT_ATOMS: atom_id res chain seq x y z
N MET A 1 -11.95 -31.28 20.22
CA MET A 1 -12.89 -30.16 20.36
C MET A 1 -12.52 -29.13 19.30
N PHE A 2 -13.31 -29.02 18.23
CA PHE A 2 -13.10 -27.97 17.23
C PHE A 2 -13.80 -26.71 17.73
N ILE A 3 -13.03 -25.63 17.90
CA ILE A 3 -13.55 -24.31 18.25
C ILE A 3 -14.05 -23.70 16.93
N SER A 4 -15.35 -23.80 16.68
CA SER A 4 -16.03 -23.20 15.53
C SER A 4 -16.58 -21.84 15.93
N ASP A 5 -15.71 -20.93 16.37
CA ASP A 5 -16.13 -19.56 16.60
C ASP A 5 -15.80 -18.72 15.35
N PRO A 6 -16.79 -18.41 14.49
CA PRO A 6 -16.56 -17.60 13.30
C PRO A 6 -16.15 -16.16 13.62
N THR A 7 -16.28 -15.71 14.87
CA THR A 7 -15.84 -14.37 15.28
C THR A 7 -14.32 -14.20 15.32
N VAL A 8 -13.54 -15.29 15.34
CA VAL A 8 -12.07 -15.24 15.22
C VAL A 8 -11.64 -14.67 13.86
N LEU A 9 -12.44 -14.88 12.81
CA LEU A 9 -12.26 -14.27 11.48
C LEU A 9 -12.81 -12.84 11.39
N MET A 10 -13.50 -12.38 12.44
CA MET A 10 -14.07 -11.03 12.56
C MET A 10 -13.29 -10.13 13.50
N HIS A 11 -12.07 -10.53 13.91
CA HIS A 11 -11.08 -9.50 14.20
C HIS A 11 -10.97 -8.71 12.91
N GLU A 12 -11.58 -7.52 12.93
CA GLU A 12 -11.26 -6.42 12.05
C GLU A 12 -9.76 -6.51 11.85
N THR A 13 -9.40 -7.07 10.70
CA THR A 13 -8.04 -7.05 10.25
C THR A 13 -7.89 -5.58 9.91
N GLU A 14 -7.59 -4.78 10.93
CA GLU A 14 -6.95 -3.49 10.82
C GLU A 14 -5.59 -3.81 10.20
N SER A 15 -5.65 -4.23 8.93
CA SER A 15 -4.51 -4.31 8.03
C SER A 15 -3.88 -2.95 8.21
N PRO A 16 -2.60 -2.88 8.64
CA PRO A 16 -1.98 -1.60 8.91
C PRO A 16 -2.17 -0.76 7.67
N ALA A 17 -3.10 0.18 7.76
CA ALA A 17 -3.58 0.91 6.61
C ALA A 17 -2.51 1.94 6.41
N ILE A 18 -1.48 1.59 5.63
CA ILE A 18 -0.50 2.56 5.16
C ILE A 18 -1.31 3.73 4.62
N ASP A 19 -1.22 4.86 5.28
CA ASP A 19 -2.01 6.01 4.89
C ASP A 19 -1.46 6.59 3.58
N ALA A 20 -2.27 7.37 2.86
CA ALA A 20 -1.85 7.90 1.57
C ALA A 20 -0.62 8.83 1.66
N THR A 21 -0.39 9.45 2.82
CA THR A 21 0.78 10.30 3.10
C THR A 21 2.01 9.45 3.36
N GLU A 22 1.90 8.38 4.15
CA GLU A 22 2.97 7.40 4.38
C GLU A 22 3.39 6.71 3.08
N ALA A 23 2.42 6.29 2.25
CA ALA A 23 2.69 5.71 0.94
C ALA A 23 3.47 6.69 0.03
N ARG A 24 3.09 7.97 0.06
CA ARG A 24 3.75 9.02 -0.74
C ARG A 24 5.16 9.31 -0.27
N TRP A 25 5.35 9.47 1.04
CA TRP A 25 6.68 9.63 1.65
C TRP A 25 7.59 8.45 1.30
N ALA A 26 7.08 7.22 1.42
CA ALA A 26 7.85 6.02 1.12
C ALA A 26 8.26 5.96 -0.37
N ALA A 27 7.35 6.30 -1.30
CA ALA A 27 7.64 6.33 -2.73
C ALA A 27 8.71 7.38 -3.11
N GLU A 28 8.67 8.55 -2.48
CA GLU A 28 9.67 9.61 -2.66
C GLU A 28 11.04 9.16 -2.14
N TYR A 29 11.08 8.61 -0.93
CA TYR A 29 12.33 8.12 -0.34
C TYR A 29 12.95 6.97 -1.16
N LEU A 30 12.13 6.04 -1.65
CA LEU A 30 12.58 4.99 -2.56
C LEU A 30 13.18 5.53 -3.86
N SER A 31 12.69 6.66 -4.37
CA SER A 31 13.28 7.30 -5.55
C SER A 31 14.70 7.81 -5.27
N LEU A 32 14.97 8.31 -4.05
CA LEU A 32 16.31 8.74 -3.65
C LEU A 32 17.27 7.57 -3.52
N ILE A 33 16.80 6.41 -3.04
CA ILE A 33 17.60 5.19 -2.97
C ILE A 33 17.90 4.66 -4.37
N LEU A 34 16.89 4.57 -5.23
CA LEU A 34 17.03 4.05 -6.60
C LEU A 34 18.09 4.83 -7.41
N ASN A 35 18.22 6.14 -7.19
CA ASN A 35 19.23 6.97 -7.84
C ASN A 35 20.68 6.60 -7.47
N GLN A 36 20.89 5.82 -6.40
CA GLN A 36 22.20 5.40 -5.92
C GLN A 36 22.52 3.94 -6.26
N LEU A 37 21.58 3.21 -6.89
CA LEU A 37 21.73 1.80 -7.20
C LEU A 37 22.06 1.59 -8.68
N ASP A 38 22.78 0.50 -8.96
CA ASP A 38 23.04 0.05 -10.32
C ASP A 38 21.71 -0.36 -11.01
N PRO A 39 21.36 0.21 -12.19
CA PRO A 39 20.14 -0.13 -12.92
C PRO A 39 20.01 -1.61 -13.31
N SER A 40 21.12 -2.33 -13.45
CA SER A 40 21.17 -3.75 -13.79
C SER A 40 21.00 -4.68 -12.59
N SER A 41 21.01 -4.12 -11.37
CA SER A 41 20.86 -4.92 -10.15
C SER A 41 19.43 -5.46 -10.01
N PRO A 42 19.27 -6.75 -9.67
CA PRO A 42 17.96 -7.31 -9.31
C PRO A 42 17.27 -6.55 -8.17
N VAL A 43 18.04 -5.96 -7.26
CA VAL A 43 17.51 -5.14 -6.15
C VAL A 43 16.83 -3.88 -6.69
N THR A 44 17.45 -3.22 -7.68
CA THR A 44 16.87 -2.03 -8.33
C THR A 44 15.55 -2.36 -9.01
N MET A 45 15.45 -3.53 -9.64
CA MET A 45 14.21 -4.00 -10.25
C MET A 45 13.09 -4.18 -9.22
N VAL A 46 13.38 -4.87 -8.11
CA VAL A 46 12.40 -5.11 -7.03
C VAL A 46 11.95 -3.79 -6.39
N LEU A 47 12.89 -2.90 -6.06
CA LEU A 47 12.58 -1.61 -5.45
C LEU A 47 11.83 -0.68 -6.42
N THR A 48 12.09 -0.78 -7.72
CA THR A 48 11.31 -0.06 -8.73
C THR A 48 9.85 -0.51 -8.73
N GLN A 49 9.59 -1.82 -8.59
CA GLN A 49 8.23 -2.33 -8.46
C GLN A 49 7.58 -1.86 -7.16
N ALA A 50 8.28 -1.98 -6.02
CA ALA A 50 7.77 -1.53 -4.73
C ALA A 50 7.38 -0.04 -4.76
N ARG A 51 8.19 0.81 -5.40
CA ARG A 51 7.86 2.23 -5.60
C ARG A 51 6.57 2.42 -6.39
N ARG A 52 6.34 1.62 -7.44
CA ARG A 52 5.10 1.70 -8.24
C ARG A 52 3.87 1.35 -7.41
N GLU A 53 3.96 0.30 -6.60
CA GLU A 53 2.87 -0.10 -5.70
C GLU A 53 2.56 0.99 -4.67
N LEU A 54 3.59 1.58 -4.05
CA LEU A 54 3.40 2.69 -3.10
C LEU A 54 2.76 3.92 -3.75
N THR A 55 3.18 4.27 -4.96
CA THR A 55 2.55 5.37 -5.73
C THR A 55 1.09 5.05 -6.05
N SER A 56 0.76 3.80 -6.36
CA SER A 56 -0.62 3.34 -6.58
C SER A 56 -1.46 3.50 -5.32
N LEU A 57 -0.96 3.01 -4.18
CA LEU A 57 -1.64 3.14 -2.88
C LEU A 57 -1.87 4.61 -2.48
N ALA A 58 -0.89 5.48 -2.72
CA ALA A 58 -1.01 6.91 -2.44
C ALA A 58 -2.09 7.61 -3.29
N GLN A 59 -2.43 7.05 -4.46
CA GLN A 59 -3.50 7.56 -5.34
C GLN A 59 -4.86 6.99 -4.95
N SER A 60 -4.94 5.71 -4.58
CA SER A 60 -6.18 5.04 -4.16
C SER A 60 -6.81 5.64 -2.91
N GLY A 61 -6.02 6.22 -2.00
CA GLY A 61 -6.54 6.98 -0.84
C GLY A 61 -7.32 8.26 -1.19
N THR A 62 -7.39 8.65 -2.47
CA THR A 62 -8.15 9.82 -2.95
C THR A 62 -9.59 9.44 -3.35
N GLU A 63 -9.91 8.16 -3.53
CA GLU A 63 -11.28 7.73 -3.81
C GLU A 63 -12.07 7.57 -2.51
N ALA A 64 -12.52 8.70 -1.95
CA ALA A 64 -13.64 8.68 -1.03
C ALA A 64 -14.86 8.06 -1.76
N PRO A 65 -15.61 7.14 -1.13
CA PRO A 65 -16.81 6.58 -1.73
C PRO A 65 -17.80 7.73 -1.93
N ARG A 66 -17.96 8.17 -3.18
CA ARG A 66 -19.04 9.09 -3.54
C ARG A 66 -20.34 8.33 -3.32
N LEU A 67 -20.96 8.53 -2.16
CA LEU A 67 -22.34 8.18 -1.90
C LEU A 67 -23.18 8.80 -3.01
N ARG A 68 -23.55 7.99 -4.01
CA ARG A 68 -24.57 8.32 -4.99
C ARG A 68 -25.90 8.30 -4.25
N ILE A 69 -26.23 9.43 -3.62
CA ILE A 69 -27.60 9.67 -3.16
C ILE A 69 -28.41 9.95 -4.42
N ALA A 70 -29.13 8.93 -4.90
CA ALA A 70 -30.18 9.13 -5.89
C ALA A 70 -31.30 9.94 -5.21
N ALA A 71 -31.59 11.11 -5.78
CA ALA A 71 -32.76 11.92 -5.48
C ALA A 71 -33.83 11.69 -6.55
#